data_AF-A0A7S1F339-F1
#
_entry.id   AF-A0A7S1F339-F1
#
_cell.length_a   1.000
_cell.length_b   1.000
_cell.length_c   1.000
_cell.angle_alpha   90.00
_cell.angle_beta   90.00
_cell.angle_gamma   90.00
#
_symmetry.space_group_name_H-M   'P 1'
#
loop_
_entity.id
_entity.type
_entity.pdbx_description
1 polymer ?
#
loop_
_entity_poly.entity_id
_entity_poly.type
_entity_poly.pdbx_seq_one_letter_code
_entity_poly.pdbx_strand_id
1 'polypeptide(L)'
;ERSSSAIIPTIRHFMADEELSITIDKRYWPRMAMRSVAPVLRAVGDKHGNIVIAAQPAKGNILVKGSRERIDEVKPALLEIISEHFPDAPTPPELQGRGGVDDERQENIEEETVLAECADEPQTRVAPRSAVHRSVPYSHKPDRSSARKGKPLGHGSVSSDLLWQCLKTNSSFIRASKPTGLSRPFSAEPNNLMALHTKRFSGLANRDVLDVRPLVRGILESIELVQSAASPSKCQQPRRKTVTTGLSKRPVVGLLQIDKEINGRAYRRGLIEVAKAKYRKVQLTFRKKKRVVKSRRAVK
;
A
#
# COMPACT_ATOMS: atom_id res chain seq x y z
N GLU A 1 -38.30 57.06 5.49
CA GLU A 1 -37.21 56.86 4.51
C GLU A 1 -35.99 56.27 5.19
N ARG A 2 -35.20 55.50 4.41
CA ARG A 2 -33.91 54.85 4.72
C ARG A 2 -33.96 53.40 5.22
N SER A 3 -34.45 52.57 4.31
CA SER A 3 -33.77 51.42 3.70
C SER A 3 -32.89 50.51 4.56
N SER A 4 -33.46 49.34 4.88
CA SER A 4 -32.75 48.10 5.15
C SER A 4 -31.92 47.66 3.93
N SER A 5 -30.59 47.69 4.04
CA SER A 5 -29.72 46.99 3.09
C SER A 5 -29.30 45.65 3.70
N ALA A 6 -30.02 44.60 3.29
CA ALA A 6 -29.67 43.22 3.57
C ALA A 6 -28.31 42.90 2.92
N ILE A 7 -27.35 42.43 3.72
CA ILE A 7 -26.11 41.84 3.23
C ILE A 7 -26.46 40.46 2.70
N ILE A 8 -26.64 40.35 1.39
CA ILE A 8 -26.79 39.08 0.68
C ILE A 8 -25.41 38.41 0.70
N PRO A 9 -25.24 37.20 1.28
CA PRO A 9 -24.04 36.42 1.03
C PRO A 9 -24.09 35.94 -0.42
N THR A 10 -23.30 36.58 -1.29
CA THR A 10 -23.05 36.07 -2.64
C THR A 10 -22.37 34.72 -2.52
N ILE A 11 -23.17 33.66 -2.61
CA ILE A 11 -22.71 32.29 -2.81
C ILE A 11 -22.03 32.28 -4.18
N ARG A 12 -20.70 32.44 -4.21
CA ARG A 12 -19.90 32.13 -5.39
C ARG A 12 -20.11 30.64 -5.67
N HIS A 13 -20.87 30.35 -6.71
CA HIS A 13 -20.92 29.02 -7.31
C HIS A 13 -19.48 28.59 -7.58
N PHE A 14 -19.00 27.59 -6.84
CA PHE A 14 -17.79 26.85 -7.20
C PHE A 14 -18.14 26.10 -8.49
N MET A 15 -17.71 26.65 -9.62
CA MET A 15 -17.85 25.99 -10.93
C MET A 15 -17.10 24.66 -10.89
N ALA A 16 -17.69 23.64 -11.50
CA ALA A 16 -17.13 22.29 -11.56
C ALA A 16 -15.68 22.33 -12.05
N ASP A 17 -14.74 21.81 -11.25
CA ASP A 17 -13.36 21.63 -11.67
C ASP A 17 -13.33 20.52 -12.74
N GLU A 18 -13.35 20.89 -14.01
CA GLU A 18 -13.11 19.94 -15.09
C GLU A 18 -11.62 19.57 -15.13
N GLU A 19 -11.34 18.27 -15.21
CA GLU A 19 -10.00 17.68 -15.11
C GLU A 19 -9.64 17.02 -16.44
N LEU A 20 -8.59 17.51 -17.10
CA LEU A 20 -8.00 16.86 -18.28
C LEU A 20 -6.70 16.15 -17.85
N SER A 21 -6.64 14.84 -18.09
CA SER A 21 -5.46 14.03 -17.84
C SER A 21 -4.85 13.53 -19.14
N ILE A 22 -3.62 13.94 -19.44
CA ILE A 22 -2.86 13.49 -20.61
C ILE A 22 -1.93 12.36 -20.15
N THR A 23 -2.09 11.17 -20.70
CA THR A 23 -1.28 10.00 -20.33
C THR A 23 -0.06 9.88 -21.24
N ILE A 24 1.14 9.90 -20.67
CA ILE A 24 2.41 9.72 -21.38
C ILE A 24 3.16 8.56 -20.74
N ASP A 25 3.48 7.56 -21.54
CA ASP A 25 4.16 6.36 -21.08
C ASP A 25 5.46 6.66 -20.33
N LYS A 26 5.68 5.99 -19.19
CA LYS A 26 6.81 6.28 -18.28
C LYS A 26 8.18 6.12 -18.91
N ARG A 27 8.27 5.37 -20.02
CA ARG A 27 9.50 5.16 -20.79
C ARG A 27 10.00 6.45 -21.44
N TYR A 28 9.08 7.36 -21.77
CA TYR A 28 9.39 8.64 -22.41
C TYR A 28 9.69 9.75 -21.41
N TRP A 29 9.66 9.49 -20.10
CA TRP A 29 10.00 10.49 -19.08
C TRP A 29 11.51 10.43 -18.77
N PRO A 30 12.35 11.31 -19.35
CA PRO A 30 13.75 11.36 -18.95
C PRO A 30 13.86 11.75 -17.47
N ARG A 31 14.90 11.24 -16.79
CA ARG A 31 15.14 11.51 -15.35
C ARG A 31 15.23 13.01 -15.01
N MET A 32 15.51 13.86 -16.00
CA MET A 32 15.58 15.32 -15.85
C MET A 32 14.37 16.07 -16.44
N ALA A 33 13.36 15.37 -16.98
CA ALA A 33 12.16 15.98 -17.58
C ALA A 33 11.49 17.02 -16.68
N MET A 34 11.45 16.77 -15.37
CA MET A 34 10.83 17.68 -14.41
C MET A 34 11.51 19.05 -14.31
N ARG A 35 12.82 19.14 -14.60
CA ARG A 35 13.55 20.41 -14.55
C ARG A 35 13.27 21.29 -15.77
N SER A 36 13.03 20.69 -16.93
CA SER A 36 12.71 21.40 -18.18
C SER A 36 11.22 21.65 -18.35
N VAL A 37 10.38 20.62 -18.15
CA VAL A 37 8.94 20.67 -18.48
C VAL A 37 8.13 21.46 -17.44
N ALA A 38 8.42 21.31 -16.14
CA ALA A 38 7.62 21.95 -15.09
C ALA A 38 7.58 23.50 -15.13
N PRO A 39 8.70 24.23 -15.36
CA PRO A 39 8.65 25.69 -15.47
C PRO A 39 7.87 26.16 -16.71
N VAL A 40 7.98 25.43 -17.83
CA VAL A 40 7.27 25.76 -19.08
C VAL A 40 5.77 25.56 -18.92
N LEU A 41 5.34 24.43 -18.34
CA LEU A 41 3.93 24.18 -18.03
C LEU A 41 3.34 25.22 -17.06
N ARG A 42 4.14 25.69 -16.09
CA ARG A 42 3.72 26.75 -15.17
C ARG A 42 3.54 28.08 -15.90
N ALA A 43 4.48 28.44 -16.78
CA ALA A 43 4.38 29.67 -17.57
C ALA A 43 3.14 29.67 -18.49
N VAL A 44 2.73 28.53 -19.03
CA VAL A 44 1.48 28.39 -19.78
C VAL A 44 0.27 28.56 -18.87
N GLY A 45 0.26 27.94 -17.68
CA GLY A 45 -0.82 28.15 -16.71
C GLY A 45 -0.98 29.62 -16.28
N ASP A 46 0.15 30.32 -16.09
CA ASP A 46 0.16 31.74 -15.70
C ASP A 46 -0.35 32.65 -16.82
N LYS A 47 -0.07 32.32 -18.10
CA LYS A 47 -0.57 33.08 -19.27
C LYS A 47 -2.08 33.00 -19.44
N HIS A 48 -2.68 31.83 -19.20
CA HIS A 48 -4.11 31.60 -19.44
C HIS A 48 -4.99 31.86 -18.20
N GLY A 49 -4.40 32.05 -17.02
CA GLY A 49 -5.08 32.49 -15.80
C GLY A 49 -6.10 31.49 -15.23
N ASN A 50 -5.96 31.12 -13.96
CA ASN A 50 -6.82 30.13 -13.28
C ASN A 50 -6.83 28.74 -13.94
N ILE A 51 -5.70 28.29 -14.48
CA ILE A 51 -5.48 26.90 -14.90
C ILE A 51 -4.29 26.36 -14.13
N VAL A 52 -4.43 25.18 -13.55
CA VAL A 52 -3.33 24.48 -12.87
C VAL A 52 -2.86 23.35 -13.77
N ILE A 53 -1.63 23.48 -14.27
CA ILE A 53 -0.96 22.45 -15.07
C ILE A 53 0.15 21.81 -14.24
N ALA A 54 0.08 20.50 -14.02
CA ALA A 54 1.02 19.76 -13.17
C ALA A 54 1.47 18.45 -13.82
N ALA A 55 2.78 18.31 -14.00
CA ALA A 55 3.40 17.05 -14.41
C ALA A 55 3.48 16.05 -13.23
N GLN A 56 2.99 14.83 -13.43
CA GLN A 56 3.02 13.74 -12.45
C GLN A 56 3.84 12.54 -13.00
N PRO A 57 5.19 12.61 -12.96
CA PRO A 57 6.06 11.60 -13.57
C PRO A 57 5.93 10.21 -12.93
N ALA A 58 5.58 10.15 -11.63
CA ALA A 58 5.36 8.89 -10.93
C ALA A 58 4.18 8.09 -11.50
N LYS A 59 3.17 8.81 -12.03
CA LYS A 59 1.99 8.24 -12.67
C LYS A 59 2.13 8.19 -14.19
N GLY A 60 2.98 9.03 -14.78
CA GLY A 60 3.13 9.14 -16.24
C GLY A 60 2.01 9.97 -16.85
N ASN A 61 1.57 11.04 -16.18
CA ASN A 61 0.52 11.89 -16.71
C ASN A 61 0.80 13.37 -16.47
N ILE A 62 0.27 14.21 -17.35
CA ILE A 62 0.18 15.66 -17.18
C ILE A 62 -1.26 15.99 -16.85
N LEU A 63 -1.46 16.68 -15.73
CA LEU A 63 -2.76 17.02 -15.18
C LEU A 63 -3.05 18.49 -15.45
N VAL A 64 -4.18 18.79 -16.07
CA VAL A 64 -4.69 20.14 -16.29
C VAL A 64 -6.02 20.27 -15.56
N LYS A 65 -6.15 21.26 -14.68
CA LYS A 65 -7.38 21.58 -13.97
C LYS A 65 -7.82 23.01 -14.29
N GLY A 66 -9.06 23.19 -14.69
CA GLY A 66 -9.61 24.51 -15.02
C GLY A 66 -11.00 24.43 -15.63
N SER A 67 -11.50 25.57 -16.11
CA SER A 67 -12.75 25.62 -16.90
C SER A 67 -12.54 24.96 -18.27
N ARG A 68 -13.57 24.28 -18.81
CA ARG A 68 -13.53 23.59 -20.11
C ARG A 68 -13.01 24.45 -21.25
N GLU A 69 -13.54 25.66 -21.36
CA GLU A 69 -13.19 26.65 -22.40
C GLU A 69 -11.69 26.97 -22.37
N ARG A 70 -11.17 27.17 -21.16
CA ARG A 70 -9.76 27.46 -20.93
C ARG A 70 -8.85 26.26 -21.15
N ILE A 71 -9.34 25.05 -20.88
CA ILE A 71 -8.62 23.81 -21.19
C ILE A 71 -8.46 23.69 -22.71
N ASP A 72 -9.51 23.98 -23.48
CA ASP A 72 -9.48 23.90 -24.94
C ASP A 72 -8.51 24.90 -25.57
N GLU A 73 -8.40 26.12 -25.04
CA GLU A 73 -7.41 27.12 -25.46
C GLU A 73 -5.96 26.70 -25.18
N VAL A 74 -5.73 25.91 -24.13
CA VAL A 74 -4.39 25.47 -23.71
C VAL A 74 -3.93 24.21 -24.44
N LYS A 75 -4.84 23.43 -25.04
CA LYS A 75 -4.50 22.23 -25.83
C LYS A 75 -3.42 22.46 -26.91
N PRO A 76 -3.48 23.50 -27.77
CA PRO A 76 -2.45 23.73 -28.78
C PRO A 76 -1.08 24.04 -28.16
N ALA A 77 -1.02 24.85 -27.11
CA ALA A 77 0.24 25.15 -26.41
C ALA A 77 0.84 23.91 -25.71
N LEU A 78 -0.01 23.03 -25.18
CA LEU A 78 0.44 21.75 -24.61
C LEU A 78 0.98 20.80 -25.68
N LEU A 79 0.39 20.79 -26.87
CA LEU A 79 0.89 19.99 -27.99
C LEU A 79 2.30 20.39 -28.40
N GLU A 80 2.59 21.69 -28.48
CA GLU A 80 3.94 22.19 -28.79
C GLU A 80 4.95 21.80 -27.71
N ILE A 81 4.58 21.90 -26.44
CA ILE A 81 5.47 21.53 -25.34
C ILE A 81 5.73 20.03 -25.33
N ILE A 82 4.70 19.22 -25.61
CA ILE A 82 4.83 17.76 -25.65
C ILE A 82 5.69 17.33 -26.84
N SER A 83 5.52 17.93 -28.03
CA SER A 83 6.34 17.60 -29.19
C SER A 83 7.81 18.01 -29.01
N GLU A 84 8.07 19.14 -28.33
CA GLU A 84 9.42 19.60 -28.03
C GLU A 84 10.12 18.73 -26.98
N HIS A 85 9.41 18.33 -25.93
CA HIS A 85 10.02 17.63 -24.78
C HIS A 85 9.93 16.10 -24.85
N PHE A 86 9.03 15.56 -25.67
CA PHE A 86 8.77 14.13 -25.84
C PHE A 86 8.66 13.75 -27.32
N PRO A 87 9.73 13.92 -28.14
CA PRO A 87 9.67 13.69 -29.58
C PRO A 87 9.38 12.23 -29.97
N ASP A 88 9.72 11.27 -29.11
CA ASP A 88 9.53 9.83 -29.36
C ASP A 88 8.16 9.30 -28.86
N ALA A 89 7.38 10.12 -28.16
CA ALA A 89 6.10 9.71 -27.60
C ALA A 89 4.97 9.82 -28.64
N PRO A 90 4.08 8.81 -28.75
CA PRO A 90 2.91 8.93 -29.62
C PRO A 90 2.00 10.07 -29.15
N THR A 91 1.58 10.95 -30.07
CA THR A 91 0.72 12.09 -29.75
C THR A 91 -0.60 11.59 -29.13
N PRO A 92 -0.95 12.02 -27.90
CA PRO A 92 -2.13 11.53 -27.21
C PRO A 92 -3.42 11.96 -27.94
N PRO A 93 -4.40 11.06 -28.13
CA PRO A 93 -5.64 11.31 -28.87
C PRO A 93 -6.53 12.39 -28.24
N GLU A 94 -6.33 12.71 -26.95
CA GLU A 94 -7.09 13.72 -26.21
C GLU A 94 -6.82 15.17 -26.62
N LEU A 95 -5.75 15.40 -27.41
CA LEU A 95 -5.37 16.71 -27.94
C LEU A 95 -5.77 16.90 -29.42
N GLN A 96 -6.29 15.86 -30.07
CA GLN A 96 -6.85 15.96 -31.43
C GLN A 96 -8.29 16.47 -31.32
N GLY A 97 -8.60 17.60 -31.98
CA GLY A 97 -9.92 18.23 -31.90
C GLY A 97 -11.06 17.25 -32.19
N ARG A 98 -12.06 17.19 -31.28
CA ARG A 98 -13.31 16.49 -31.54
C ARG A 98 -14.09 17.27 -32.60
N GLY A 99 -14.11 16.77 -33.84
CA GLY A 99 -15.30 16.89 -34.68
C GLY A 99 -16.44 16.17 -33.97
N GLY A 100 -17.55 16.88 -33.77
CA GLY A 100 -18.70 16.37 -33.04
C GLY A 100 -19.39 15.21 -33.75
N VAL A 101 -19.82 14.24 -32.95
CA VAL A 101 -21.09 13.51 -33.12
C VAL A 101 -21.55 13.21 -31.69
N ASP A 102 -22.69 13.79 -31.33
CA ASP A 102 -23.43 13.52 -30.09
C ASP A 102 -24.22 12.21 -30.20
N ASP A 103 -24.64 11.76 -29.02
CA ASP A 103 -25.78 10.88 -28.72
C ASP A 103 -25.68 9.36 -28.90
N GLU A 104 -25.72 8.72 -27.73
CA GLU A 104 -26.63 7.66 -27.30
C GLU A 104 -26.97 6.46 -28.22
N ARG A 105 -27.10 5.30 -27.55
CA ARG A 105 -27.48 3.96 -28.03
C ARG A 105 -26.26 3.17 -28.55
N GLN A 106 -25.90 2.03 -27.99
CA GLN A 106 -26.74 0.86 -27.76
C GLN A 106 -26.14 -0.01 -26.63
N GLU A 107 -26.91 -0.28 -25.59
CA GLU A 107 -26.91 -1.60 -24.97
C GLU A 107 -27.46 -2.62 -26.00
N ASN A 108 -27.09 -3.89 -25.87
CA ASN A 108 -27.39 -5.03 -26.76
C ASN A 108 -26.58 -5.09 -28.06
N ILE A 109 -25.58 -5.99 -28.08
CA ILE A 109 -25.54 -7.22 -28.89
C ILE A 109 -24.43 -8.09 -28.24
N GLU A 110 -24.78 -8.75 -27.14
CA GLU A 110 -24.19 -10.03 -26.76
C GLU A 110 -25.25 -11.08 -27.15
N GLU A 111 -25.18 -11.58 -28.37
CA GLU A 111 -25.75 -12.87 -28.78
C GLU A 111 -25.37 -13.07 -30.26
N GLU A 112 -25.20 -14.33 -30.66
CA GLU A 112 -24.89 -14.76 -32.03
C GLU A 112 -23.39 -14.80 -32.41
N THR A 113 -22.70 -15.82 -31.92
CA THR A 113 -21.87 -16.72 -32.76
C THR A 113 -21.43 -17.94 -31.95
N VAL A 114 -22.37 -18.88 -31.77
CA VAL A 114 -22.04 -20.28 -31.49
C VAL A 114 -22.92 -21.15 -32.39
N LEU A 115 -22.27 -22.08 -33.11
CA LEU A 115 -22.77 -23.31 -33.76
C LEU A 115 -23.36 -23.24 -35.19
N ALA A 116 -22.56 -23.74 -36.14
CA ALA A 116 -22.91 -24.83 -37.07
C ALA A 116 -21.58 -25.44 -37.60
N GLU A 117 -21.10 -26.54 -37.02
CA GLU A 117 -21.28 -27.94 -37.47
C GLU A 117 -20.31 -28.34 -38.61
N CYS A 118 -19.30 -29.18 -38.35
CA CYS A 118 -19.30 -30.66 -38.36
C CYS A 118 -18.89 -31.23 -39.73
N ALA A 119 -17.69 -31.83 -39.81
CA ALA A 119 -17.45 -33.15 -40.42
C ALA A 119 -15.96 -33.56 -40.38
N ASP A 120 -15.72 -34.67 -39.68
CA ASP A 120 -14.86 -35.82 -40.02
C ASP A 120 -13.32 -35.77 -39.97
N GLU A 121 -12.83 -36.55 -38.99
CA GLU A 121 -11.51 -37.18 -38.80
C GLU A 121 -11.11 -38.10 -39.99
N PRO A 122 -9.81 -38.41 -40.24
CA PRO A 122 -9.17 -39.42 -39.40
C PRO A 122 -7.67 -39.26 -39.09
N GLN A 123 -7.35 -39.85 -37.95
CA GLN A 123 -6.06 -40.13 -37.35
C GLN A 123 -5.06 -40.81 -38.30
N THR A 124 -3.80 -40.35 -38.27
CA THR A 124 -2.65 -41.22 -38.49
C THR A 124 -1.60 -41.05 -37.40
N ARG A 125 -1.28 -42.19 -36.79
CA ARG A 125 -0.30 -42.41 -35.73
C ARG A 125 1.12 -42.35 -36.31
N VAL A 126 2.03 -41.61 -35.67
CA VAL A 126 3.46 -41.99 -35.62
C VAL A 126 4.06 -41.50 -34.28
N ALA A 127 4.58 -42.43 -33.49
CA ALA A 127 5.46 -42.17 -32.35
C ALA A 127 6.88 -42.70 -32.69
N PRO A 128 7.87 -42.53 -31.80
CA PRO A 128 8.86 -41.45 -31.79
C PRO A 128 10.24 -41.90 -32.29
N ARG A 129 11.08 -40.96 -32.75
CA ARG A 129 12.51 -41.21 -32.99
C ARG A 129 13.36 -40.65 -31.86
N SER A 130 14.04 -41.58 -31.19
CA SER A 130 15.14 -41.39 -30.25
C SER A 130 16.31 -40.61 -30.88
N ALA A 131 16.78 -39.58 -30.20
CA ALA A 131 18.14 -39.06 -30.39
C ALA A 131 18.77 -38.74 -29.03
N VAL A 132 19.80 -39.51 -28.74
CA VAL A 132 20.71 -39.43 -27.60
C VAL A 132 21.69 -38.24 -27.81
N HIS A 133 22.32 -37.78 -26.72
CA HIS A 133 23.49 -36.87 -26.62
C HIS A 133 23.17 -35.36 -26.68
N ARG A 134 23.65 -34.48 -25.77
CA ARG A 134 24.80 -34.48 -24.85
C ARG A 134 24.46 -33.65 -23.60
N SER A 135 24.76 -34.17 -22.41
CA SER A 135 24.84 -33.39 -21.17
C SER A 135 26.10 -32.52 -21.19
N VAL A 136 25.92 -31.21 -21.32
CA VAL A 136 26.98 -30.23 -21.04
C VAL A 136 26.91 -29.92 -19.54
N PRO A 137 28.00 -30.07 -18.75
CA PRO A 137 27.97 -29.66 -17.35
C PRO A 137 27.97 -28.13 -17.29
N TYR A 138 26.77 -27.55 -17.12
CA TYR A 138 26.63 -26.12 -16.86
C TYR A 138 27.18 -25.84 -15.45
N SER A 139 28.41 -25.35 -15.37
CA SER A 139 28.95 -24.73 -14.17
C SER A 139 28.16 -23.44 -13.89
N HIS A 140 27.05 -23.59 -13.18
CA HIS A 140 26.25 -22.46 -12.73
C HIS A 140 27.00 -21.78 -11.57
N LYS A 141 27.86 -20.80 -11.88
CA LYS A 141 28.27 -19.82 -10.87
C LYS A 141 27.00 -19.10 -10.43
N PRO A 142 26.57 -19.16 -9.16
CA PRO A 142 25.36 -18.46 -8.76
C PRO A 142 25.60 -16.97 -8.94
N ASP A 143 24.79 -16.38 -9.82
CA ASP A 143 24.74 -14.95 -10.04
C ASP A 143 24.38 -14.26 -8.70
N ARG A 144 25.36 -13.59 -8.10
CA ARG A 144 25.24 -12.90 -6.79
C ARG A 144 24.20 -11.77 -6.83
N SER A 145 23.68 -11.39 -8.00
CA SER A 145 22.74 -10.28 -8.16
C SER A 145 21.27 -10.62 -7.89
N SER A 146 20.91 -11.91 -7.81
CA SER A 146 19.52 -12.35 -7.60
C SER A 146 19.20 -12.79 -6.18
N ALA A 147 20.02 -12.39 -5.20
CA ALA A 147 19.71 -12.58 -3.78
C ALA A 147 18.35 -11.95 -3.48
N ARG A 148 17.29 -12.75 -3.65
CA ARG A 148 15.95 -12.47 -3.14
C ARG A 148 16.19 -11.98 -1.72
N LYS A 149 15.54 -10.88 -1.33
CA LYS A 149 15.45 -10.45 0.08
C LYS A 149 14.73 -11.56 0.86
N GLY A 150 15.42 -12.68 1.00
CA GLY A 150 15.01 -13.91 1.62
C GLY A 150 15.15 -13.72 3.11
N LYS A 151 14.31 -14.48 3.79
CA LYS A 151 14.10 -14.53 5.22
C LYS A 151 15.42 -14.43 6.01
N PRO A 152 15.41 -13.99 7.28
CA PRO A 152 16.51 -14.25 8.18
C PRO A 152 16.78 -15.76 8.26
N LEU A 153 17.66 -16.30 7.41
CA LEU A 153 18.16 -17.68 7.46
C LEU A 153 19.27 -17.80 8.53
N GLY A 154 19.14 -17.01 9.60
CA GLY A 154 19.94 -17.15 10.79
C GLY A 154 19.27 -18.12 11.72
N HIS A 155 19.69 -19.37 11.74
CA HIS A 155 19.57 -20.18 12.94
C HIS A 155 20.22 -19.39 14.08
N GLY A 156 19.41 -18.77 14.95
CA GLY A 156 19.89 -18.36 16.26
C GLY A 156 20.55 -19.57 16.91
N SER A 157 21.55 -19.33 17.76
CA SER A 157 22.38 -20.37 18.39
C SER A 157 21.58 -21.47 19.12
N VAL A 158 20.27 -21.28 19.34
CA VAL A 158 19.37 -22.21 20.04
C VAL A 158 18.08 -22.40 19.22
N SER A 159 17.52 -23.61 19.25
CA SER A 159 16.22 -23.89 18.65
C SER A 159 15.08 -23.22 19.43
N SER A 160 14.05 -22.76 18.71
CA SER A 160 12.85 -22.14 19.32
C SER A 160 12.14 -23.09 20.28
N ASP A 161 12.16 -24.37 19.94
CA ASP A 161 11.55 -25.48 20.67
C ASP A 161 12.22 -25.67 22.03
N LEU A 162 13.55 -25.72 22.05
CA LEU A 162 14.32 -25.83 23.27
C LEU A 162 14.10 -24.60 24.18
N LEU A 163 14.18 -23.39 23.62
CA LEU A 163 13.88 -22.17 24.38
C LEU A 163 12.48 -22.20 24.99
N TRP A 164 11.48 -22.68 24.25
CA TRP A 164 10.13 -22.82 24.78
C TRP A 164 10.04 -23.83 25.91
N GLN A 165 10.74 -24.97 25.83
CA GLN A 165 10.77 -25.95 26.92
C GLN A 165 11.39 -25.39 28.21
N CYS A 166 12.35 -24.47 28.10
CA CYS A 166 12.88 -23.75 29.25
C CYS A 166 11.91 -22.68 29.79
N LEU A 167 11.20 -21.97 28.90
CA LEU A 167 10.34 -20.83 29.26
C LEU A 167 8.92 -21.23 29.70
N LYS A 168 8.43 -22.43 29.33
CA LYS A 168 7.03 -22.83 29.53
C LYS A 168 6.60 -22.82 31.00
N THR A 169 7.48 -23.15 31.94
CA THR A 169 7.16 -23.23 33.38
C THR A 169 7.82 -22.13 34.20
N ASN A 170 9.04 -21.72 33.84
CA ASN A 170 9.92 -20.95 34.73
C ASN A 170 10.10 -19.48 34.28
N SER A 171 9.24 -18.98 33.38
CA SER A 171 9.34 -17.60 32.89
C SER A 171 8.79 -16.59 33.92
N SER A 172 9.60 -15.58 34.25
CA SER A 172 9.20 -14.47 35.13
C SER A 172 8.09 -13.58 34.55
N PHE A 173 7.80 -13.73 33.26
CA PHE A 173 6.72 -13.02 32.59
C PHE A 173 5.36 -13.70 32.74
N ILE A 174 5.31 -14.94 33.23
CA ILE A 174 4.06 -15.64 33.49
C ILE A 174 3.29 -14.86 34.56
N ARG A 175 2.02 -14.61 34.28
CA ARG A 175 1.06 -14.01 35.20
C ARG A 175 -0.02 -15.04 35.45
N ALA A 176 -0.12 -15.48 36.70
CA ALA A 176 -1.19 -16.36 37.12
C ALA A 176 -2.53 -15.70 36.75
N SER A 177 -3.32 -16.36 35.92
CA SER A 177 -4.72 -15.97 35.74
C SER A 177 -5.41 -16.19 37.08
N LYS A 178 -6.19 -15.20 37.53
CA LYS A 178 -7.20 -15.40 38.58
C LYS A 178 -8.09 -16.60 38.18
N PRO A 179 -8.86 -17.19 39.12
CA PRO A 179 -9.75 -18.33 38.81
C PRO A 179 -10.96 -17.86 37.98
N THR A 180 -10.72 -17.39 36.76
CA THR A 180 -11.72 -16.83 35.84
C THR A 180 -12.03 -17.82 34.71
N GLY A 181 -11.78 -19.12 34.92
CA GLY A 181 -12.08 -20.18 33.93
C GLY A 181 -11.17 -20.22 32.70
N LEU A 182 -10.17 -19.33 32.60
CA LEU A 182 -9.20 -19.39 31.50
C LEU A 182 -8.15 -20.46 31.77
N SER A 183 -8.16 -21.51 30.94
CA SER A 183 -7.27 -22.67 31.02
C SER A 183 -5.77 -22.35 30.82
N ARG A 184 -5.42 -21.19 30.23
CA ARG A 184 -4.03 -20.82 29.93
C ARG A 184 -3.60 -19.55 30.67
N PRO A 185 -2.38 -19.51 31.23
CA PRO A 185 -1.87 -18.31 31.88
C PRO A 185 -1.54 -17.21 30.87
N PHE A 186 -1.58 -15.96 31.33
CA PHE A 186 -1.14 -14.81 30.55
C PHE A 186 0.38 -14.62 30.68
N SER A 187 0.96 -13.96 29.69
CA SER A 187 2.38 -13.61 29.64
C SER A 187 2.52 -12.11 29.42
N ALA A 188 3.30 -11.46 30.28
CA ALA A 188 3.68 -10.05 30.17
C ALA A 188 4.99 -9.86 29.38
N GLU A 189 5.40 -10.86 28.59
CA GLU A 189 6.65 -10.76 27.83
C GLU A 189 6.56 -9.68 26.74
N PRO A 190 7.68 -9.00 26.44
CA PRO A 190 7.71 -8.05 25.35
C PRO A 190 7.49 -8.76 24.01
N ASN A 191 6.82 -8.07 23.09
CA ASN A 191 6.54 -8.53 21.74
C ASN A 191 5.64 -9.78 21.64
N ASN A 192 4.64 -9.87 22.53
CA ASN A 192 3.58 -10.89 22.46
C ASN A 192 2.27 -10.28 21.95
N LEU A 193 1.81 -10.75 20.79
CA LEU A 193 0.58 -10.24 20.15
C LEU A 193 -0.68 -10.42 21.01
N MET A 194 -0.83 -11.56 21.68
CA MET A 194 -2.07 -11.91 22.39
C MET A 194 -1.95 -11.82 23.91
N ALA A 195 -0.76 -11.54 24.44
CA ALA A 195 -0.42 -11.64 25.85
C ALA A 195 -0.69 -13.04 26.45
N LEU A 196 -0.78 -14.08 25.63
CA LEU A 196 -0.99 -15.47 26.06
C LEU A 196 0.36 -16.16 26.23
N HIS A 197 0.53 -16.93 27.30
CA HIS A 197 1.73 -17.75 27.49
C HIS A 197 1.67 -18.99 26.59
N THR A 198 2.09 -18.83 25.34
CA THR A 198 2.09 -19.89 24.33
C THR A 198 3.20 -19.65 23.33
N LYS A 199 3.91 -20.72 22.94
CA LYS A 199 5.01 -20.68 21.97
C LYS A 199 4.71 -19.86 20.72
N ARG A 200 3.49 -19.98 20.15
CA ARG A 200 3.06 -19.27 18.93
C ARG A 200 3.23 -17.75 19.02
N PHE A 201 2.95 -17.15 20.19
CA PHE A 201 2.96 -15.71 20.38
C PHE A 201 4.15 -15.20 21.20
N SER A 202 5.01 -16.09 21.70
CA SER A 202 6.17 -15.69 22.50
C SER A 202 7.17 -14.85 21.71
N GLY A 203 7.55 -13.69 22.26
CA GLY A 203 8.57 -12.82 21.68
C GLY A 203 10.00 -13.24 22.02
N LEU A 204 10.18 -14.06 23.06
CA LEU A 204 11.49 -14.55 23.50
C LEU A 204 11.88 -15.85 22.81
N ALA A 205 10.95 -16.82 22.76
CA ALA A 205 11.22 -18.14 22.21
C ALA A 205 11.26 -18.15 20.67
N ASN A 206 10.38 -17.38 20.02
CA ASN A 206 10.31 -17.38 18.55
C ASN A 206 11.51 -16.67 17.92
N ARG A 207 11.92 -17.21 16.76
CA ARG A 207 12.89 -16.55 15.85
C ARG A 207 12.25 -15.33 15.18
N ASP A 208 11.06 -15.54 14.64
CA ASP A 208 10.28 -14.50 13.98
C ASP A 208 9.30 -13.89 14.98
N VAL A 209 9.67 -12.74 15.52
CA VAL A 209 8.86 -12.00 16.48
C VAL A 209 7.97 -11.04 15.74
N LEU A 210 6.68 -10.98 16.08
CA LEU A 210 5.74 -10.03 15.51
C LEU A 210 4.95 -9.40 16.65
N ASP A 211 4.85 -8.08 16.68
CA ASP A 211 3.98 -7.38 17.62
C ASP A 211 3.45 -6.05 17.07
N VAL A 212 2.34 -5.57 17.62
CA VAL A 212 1.82 -4.22 17.39
C VAL A 212 1.65 -3.54 18.74
N ARG A 213 2.29 -2.38 18.92
CA ARG A 213 2.27 -1.66 20.20
C ARG A 213 2.06 -0.15 20.02
N PRO A 214 1.43 0.51 21.00
CA PRO A 214 1.46 1.96 21.07
C PRO A 214 2.86 2.42 21.48
N LEU A 215 3.28 3.54 20.93
CA LEU A 215 4.47 4.26 21.34
C LEU A 215 4.03 5.64 21.82
N VAL A 216 4.45 6.01 23.02
CA VAL A 216 4.21 7.34 23.59
C VAL A 216 5.58 7.99 23.81
N ARG A 217 5.85 9.08 23.09
CA ARG A 217 7.04 9.92 23.22
C ARG A 217 6.60 11.31 23.69
N GLY A 218 6.46 11.45 25.00
CA GLY A 218 5.89 12.66 25.61
C GLY A 218 4.44 12.86 25.15
N ILE A 219 4.17 13.97 24.46
CA ILE A 219 2.84 14.30 23.92
C ILE A 219 2.55 13.50 22.63
N LEU A 220 3.60 13.06 21.92
CA LEU A 220 3.45 12.39 20.64
C LEU A 220 3.13 10.91 20.85
N GLU A 221 1.99 10.50 20.33
CA GLU A 221 1.58 9.09 20.30
C GLU A 221 1.72 8.55 18.88
N SER A 222 2.19 7.32 18.72
CA SER A 222 2.25 6.61 17.44
C SER A 222 2.00 5.11 17.64
N ILE A 223 1.84 4.39 16.54
CA ILE A 223 1.71 2.93 16.53
C ILE A 223 2.94 2.37 15.85
N GLU A 224 3.52 1.33 16.41
CA GLU A 224 4.66 0.63 15.80
C GLU A 224 4.32 -0.85 15.59
N LEU A 225 4.70 -1.35 14.42
CA LEU A 225 4.84 -2.78 14.13
C LEU A 225 6.26 -3.19 14.52
N VAL A 226 6.39 -4.20 15.36
CA VAL A 226 7.69 -4.77 15.78
C VAL A 226 7.88 -6.10 15.06
N GLN A 227 9.03 -6.26 14.43
CA GLN A 227 9.44 -7.49 13.76
C GLN A 227 10.83 -7.93 14.22
N SER A 228 11.19 -9.20 14.00
CA SER A 228 12.59 -9.63 14.14
C SER A 228 13.47 -8.98 13.07
N ALA A 229 14.73 -8.72 13.42
CA ALA A 229 15.71 -8.28 12.45
C ALA A 229 15.97 -9.35 11.38
N ALA A 230 16.12 -8.93 10.13
CA ALA A 230 16.39 -9.86 9.02
C ALA A 230 17.83 -10.43 9.02
N SER A 231 18.75 -9.82 9.78
CA SER A 231 20.15 -10.25 9.80
C SER A 231 20.42 -11.20 10.96
N PRO A 232 21.06 -12.36 10.73
CA PRO A 232 21.43 -13.33 11.78
C PRO A 232 22.24 -12.70 12.91
N SER A 233 23.22 -11.87 12.56
CA SER A 233 24.08 -11.19 13.53
C SER A 233 23.28 -10.27 14.46
N LYS A 234 22.31 -9.52 13.90
CA LYS A 234 21.44 -8.65 14.70
C LYS A 234 20.53 -9.43 15.63
N CYS A 235 20.09 -10.64 15.24
CA CYS A 235 19.26 -11.49 16.09
C CYS A 235 19.96 -11.94 17.38
N GLN A 236 21.30 -12.02 17.37
CA GLN A 236 22.10 -12.35 18.54
C GLN A 236 22.39 -11.14 19.44
N GLN A 237 22.09 -9.92 18.98
CA GLN A 237 22.33 -8.69 19.71
C GLN A 237 21.01 -8.18 20.30
N PRO A 238 20.75 -8.30 21.63
CA PRO A 238 19.46 -7.98 22.22
C PRO A 238 18.95 -6.57 21.85
N ARG A 239 19.84 -5.57 21.82
CA ARG A 239 19.53 -4.18 21.45
C ARG A 239 19.04 -4.03 20.00
N ARG A 240 19.44 -4.93 19.10
CA ARG A 240 19.18 -4.85 17.65
C ARG A 240 18.38 -6.03 17.12
N LYS A 241 17.91 -6.92 17.99
CA LYS A 241 17.16 -8.14 17.65
C LYS A 241 15.83 -7.82 16.97
N THR A 242 15.25 -6.66 17.26
CA THR A 242 13.96 -6.22 16.71
C THR A 242 14.12 -4.98 15.84
N VAL A 243 13.22 -4.86 14.86
CA VAL A 243 13.08 -3.71 13.97
C VAL A 243 11.66 -3.19 14.13
N THR A 244 11.54 -1.88 14.30
CA THR A 244 10.27 -1.19 14.49
C THR A 244 9.91 -0.40 13.24
N THR A 245 8.71 -0.61 12.73
CA THR A 245 8.14 0.12 11.59
C THR A 245 6.96 0.95 12.08
N GLY A 246 6.96 2.25 11.81
CA GLY A 246 5.84 3.11 12.15
C GLY A 246 4.59 2.76 11.34
N LEU A 247 3.45 2.62 12.01
CA LEU A 247 2.14 2.42 11.40
C LEU A 247 1.32 3.72 11.48
N SER A 248 0.57 3.98 10.42
CA SER A 248 -0.40 5.07 10.40
C SER A 248 -1.50 4.83 11.43
N LYS A 249 -1.99 5.90 12.07
CA LYS A 249 -3.18 5.84 12.93
C LYS A 249 -4.48 5.72 12.14
N ARG A 250 -4.47 6.03 10.84
CA ARG A 250 -5.66 5.92 9.98
C ARG A 250 -5.94 4.43 9.74
N PRO A 251 -7.15 3.92 10.05
CA PRO A 251 -7.41 2.49 10.08
C PRO A 251 -7.16 1.82 8.73
N VAL A 252 -7.68 2.40 7.64
CA VAL A 252 -7.51 1.88 6.28
C VAL A 252 -6.04 1.77 5.90
N VAL A 253 -5.28 2.86 6.07
CA VAL A 253 -3.85 2.91 5.72
C VAL A 253 -3.02 1.99 6.60
N GLY A 254 -3.26 1.98 7.92
CA GLY A 254 -2.52 1.13 8.85
C GLY A 254 -2.75 -0.36 8.62
N LEU A 255 -3.99 -0.77 8.29
CA LEU A 255 -4.29 -2.17 7.95
C LEU A 255 -3.60 -2.59 6.64
N LEU A 256 -3.60 -1.74 5.61
CA LEU A 256 -2.88 -1.97 4.37
C LEU A 256 -1.36 -2.05 4.57
N GLN A 257 -0.80 -1.23 5.46
CA GLN A 257 0.62 -1.30 5.83
C GLN A 257 0.96 -2.63 6.50
N ILE A 258 0.11 -3.11 7.41
CA ILE A 258 0.28 -4.43 8.04
C ILE A 258 0.24 -5.53 6.98
N ASP A 259 -0.72 -5.49 6.05
CA ASP A 259 -0.80 -6.47 4.95
C ASP A 259 0.44 -6.46 4.06
N LYS A 260 0.95 -5.27 3.71
CA LYS A 260 2.16 -5.13 2.90
C LYS A 260 3.39 -5.70 3.61
N GLU A 261 3.57 -5.38 4.90
CA GLU A 261 4.74 -5.83 5.66
C GLU A 261 4.71 -7.32 5.99
N ILE A 262 3.53 -7.89 6.26
CA ILE A 262 3.37 -9.30 6.61
C ILE A 262 3.20 -10.16 5.36
N ASN A 263 2.17 -9.91 4.55
CA ASN A 263 1.87 -10.75 3.39
C ASN A 263 2.87 -10.50 2.24
N GLY A 264 3.19 -9.24 1.96
CA GLY A 264 4.11 -8.85 0.90
C GLY A 264 5.54 -9.34 1.12
N ARG A 265 6.00 -9.41 2.38
CA ARG A 265 7.30 -10.05 2.73
C ARG A 265 7.18 -11.53 3.08
N ALA A 266 5.99 -12.11 3.00
CA ALA A 266 5.68 -13.46 3.46
C ALA A 266 6.16 -13.76 4.90
N TYR A 267 6.08 -12.78 5.78
CA TYR A 267 6.50 -12.84 7.17
C TYR A 267 5.35 -13.33 8.05
N ARG A 268 5.44 -14.53 8.65
CA ARG A 268 4.42 -15.11 9.57
C ARG A 268 2.95 -14.85 9.16
N ARG A 269 2.58 -15.23 7.93
CA ARG A 269 1.25 -15.00 7.35
C ARG A 269 0.08 -15.41 8.24
N GLY A 270 0.20 -16.52 8.98
CA GLY A 270 -0.86 -17.02 9.88
C GLY A 270 -1.12 -16.16 11.15
N LEU A 271 -0.42 -15.04 11.33
CA LEU A 271 -0.65 -14.08 12.42
C LEU A 271 -1.24 -12.76 11.93
N ILE A 272 -1.55 -12.64 10.64
CA ILE A 272 -2.00 -11.38 10.02
C ILE A 272 -3.29 -10.85 10.64
N GLU A 273 -4.29 -11.71 10.80
CA GLU A 273 -5.59 -11.36 11.38
C GLU A 273 -5.47 -10.96 12.84
N VAL A 274 -4.63 -11.69 13.60
CA VAL A 274 -4.34 -11.40 15.00
C VAL A 274 -3.65 -10.04 15.14
N ALA A 275 -2.69 -9.74 14.25
CA ALA A 275 -2.01 -8.46 14.21
C ALA A 275 -2.96 -7.31 13.87
N LYS A 276 -3.85 -7.49 12.87
CA LYS A 276 -4.91 -6.52 12.54
C LYS A 276 -5.87 -6.29 13.71
N ALA A 277 -6.26 -7.35 14.41
CA ALA A 277 -7.11 -7.27 15.59
C ALA A 277 -6.43 -6.50 16.73
N LYS A 278 -5.14 -6.77 17.00
CA LYS A 278 -4.37 -6.02 17.99
C LYS A 278 -4.22 -4.55 17.59
N TYR A 279 -3.93 -4.27 16.32
CA TYR A 279 -3.87 -2.91 15.79
C TYR A 279 -5.16 -2.12 16.05
N ARG A 280 -6.33 -2.70 15.76
CA ARG A 280 -7.63 -2.07 16.07
C ARG A 280 -7.77 -1.78 17.57
N LYS A 281 -7.37 -2.70 18.45
CA LYS A 281 -7.39 -2.49 19.90
C LYS A 281 -6.47 -1.34 20.33
N VAL A 282 -5.24 -1.29 19.81
CA VAL A 282 -4.28 -0.21 20.07
C VAL A 282 -4.80 1.13 19.53
N GLN A 283 -5.47 1.14 18.38
CA GLN A 283 -6.07 2.37 17.85
C GLN A 283 -7.11 2.96 18.81
N LEU A 284 -7.91 2.10 19.46
CA LEU A 284 -8.90 2.53 20.45
C LEU A 284 -8.25 3.13 21.70
N THR A 285 -7.01 2.77 22.06
CA THR A 285 -6.36 3.31 23.26
C THR A 285 -6.02 4.79 23.15
N PHE A 286 -5.83 5.32 21.94
CA PHE A 286 -5.58 6.76 21.72
C PHE A 286 -6.86 7.59 21.78
N ARG A 287 -8.04 6.97 21.75
CA ARG A 287 -9.30 7.70 21.85
C ARG A 287 -9.54 8.03 23.32
N LYS A 288 -9.46 9.31 23.67
CA LYS A 288 -9.82 9.78 25.01
C LYS A 288 -11.29 9.43 25.29
N LYS A 289 -11.54 8.71 26.38
CA LYS A 289 -12.92 8.41 26.81
C LYS A 289 -13.58 9.72 27.24
N LYS A 290 -14.79 10.00 26.72
CA LYS A 290 -15.62 11.10 27.22
C LYS A 290 -15.96 10.79 28.67
N ARG A 291 -15.41 11.57 29.61
CA ARG A 291 -15.75 11.43 31.03
C ARG A 291 -17.14 12.02 31.23
N VAL A 292 -18.14 11.16 31.41
CA VAL A 292 -19.49 11.61 31.78
C VAL A 292 -19.45 11.98 33.25
N VAL A 293 -19.39 13.27 33.55
CA VAL A 293 -19.53 13.77 34.92
C VAL A 293 -21.01 13.77 35.26
N LYS A 294 -21.46 12.82 36.08
CA LYS A 294 -22.80 12.89 36.67
C LYS A 294 -22.80 14.03 37.69
N SER A 295 -23.56 15.08 37.45
CA SER A 295 -23.71 16.15 38.43
C SER A 295 -24.48 15.61 39.64
N ARG A 296 -24.02 15.91 40.86
CA ARG A 296 -24.72 15.52 42.10
C ARG A 296 -26.12 16.15 42.25
N ARG A 297 -26.45 17.14 41.41
CA ARG A 297 -27.76 17.82 41.35
C ARG A 297 -28.73 17.19 40.36
N ALA A 298 -28.32 16.19 39.57
CA ALA A 298 -29.26 15.42 38.77
C ALA A 298 -30.09 14.56 39.75
N VAL A 299 -31.31 15.03 40.02
CA VAL A 299 -32.28 14.41 40.92
C VAL A 299 -32.52 12.96 40.52
N LYS A 300 -32.70 12.12 41.53
CA LYS A 300 -32.79 10.66 41.48
C LYS A 300 -34.02 10.17 40.71
#